data_AF-A0A524PMP6-F1
#
_entry.id   AF-A0A524PMP6-F1
#
_cell.length_a   1.000
_cell.length_b   1.000
_cell.length_c   1.000
_cell.angle_alpha   90.00
_cell.angle_beta   90.00
_cell.angle_gamma   90.00
#
_symmetry.space_group_name_H-M   'P 1'
#
loop_
_entity.id
_entity.type
_entity.pdbx_description
1 polymer ?
#
loop_
_entity_poly.entity_id
_entity_poly.type
_entity_poly.pdbx_seq_one_letter_code
_entity_poly.pdbx_strand_id
1 'polypeptide(L)'
;MRRLTEWIKGWIRYVTEDIWIIPLGDLPPHRSFVVREIRILVLAFKGFREDKIQLRASALTFYSLLSIVPVMAIAFGIARGFGFDKRLESEIMNSFQGQQEVMNYVLKIARDFLQNTSGVFFGIIGLIILLWSVMQVLDHIEKSFNHIWQIKNSRPWTRKFADYLSLMIFAPVFIVLASSFTVYITTSVDNISEKV
;
A
#
# COMPACT_ATOMS: atom_id res chain seq x y z
N MET A 1 -7.36 44.55 -19.65
CA MET A 1 -8.06 43.43 -18.96
C MET A 1 -9.14 42.74 -19.80
N ARG A 2 -10.06 43.43 -20.51
CA ARG A 2 -11.13 42.81 -21.35
C ARG A 2 -10.67 41.84 -22.45
N ARG A 3 -9.52 42.07 -23.11
CA ARG A 3 -9.01 41.19 -24.18
C ARG A 3 -8.53 39.82 -23.69
N LEU A 4 -7.98 39.75 -22.48
CA LEU A 4 -7.49 38.49 -21.91
C LEU A 4 -8.64 37.56 -21.55
N THR A 5 -9.72 38.11 -20.98
CA THR A 5 -10.90 37.34 -20.59
C THR A 5 -11.65 36.75 -21.78
N GLU A 6 -11.67 37.43 -22.93
CA GLU A 6 -12.32 36.89 -24.14
C GLU A 6 -11.47 35.82 -24.82
N TRP A 7 -10.14 35.97 -24.82
CA TRP A 7 -9.23 34.94 -25.32
C TRP A 7 -9.30 33.65 -24.48
N ILE A 8 -9.36 33.77 -23.15
CA ILE A 8 -9.53 32.63 -22.23
C ILE A 8 -10.87 31.93 -22.46
N LYS A 9 -11.98 32.68 -22.60
CA LYS A 9 -13.30 32.11 -22.87
C LYS A 9 -13.35 31.36 -24.20
N GLY A 10 -12.70 31.89 -25.25
CA GLY A 10 -12.59 31.22 -26.54
C GLY A 10 -11.83 29.90 -26.45
N TRP A 11 -10.72 29.88 -25.71
CA TRP A 11 -9.95 28.67 -25.45
C TRP A 11 -10.72 27.62 -24.65
N ILE A 12 -11.47 28.04 -23.63
CA ILE A 12 -12.31 27.13 -22.83
C ILE A 12 -13.40 26.51 -23.71
N ARG A 13 -14.05 27.31 -24.57
CA ARG A 13 -15.05 26.79 -25.52
C ARG A 13 -14.45 25.80 -26.50
N TYR A 14 -13.27 26.12 -27.04
CA TYR A 14 -12.56 25.23 -27.96
C TYR A 14 -12.23 23.88 -27.31
N VAL A 15 -11.74 23.88 -26.07
CA VAL A 15 -11.36 22.66 -25.33
C VAL A 15 -12.58 21.87 -24.83
N THR A 16 -13.71 22.52 -24.62
CA THR A 16 -14.91 21.89 -24.02
C THR A 16 -15.91 21.40 -25.08
N GLU A 17 -16.04 22.09 -26.21
CA GLU A 17 -17.05 21.82 -27.25
C GLU A 17 -16.40 21.48 -28.60
N ASP A 18 -15.58 22.38 -29.15
CA ASP A 18 -15.07 22.24 -30.53
C ASP A 18 -14.10 21.07 -30.67
N ILE A 19 -13.26 20.80 -29.66
CA ILE A 19 -12.27 19.74 -29.72
C ILE A 19 -12.91 18.37 -29.86
N TRP A 20 -14.18 18.17 -29.47
CA TRP A 20 -14.87 16.87 -29.51
C TRP A 20 -15.58 16.63 -30.85
N ILE A 21 -15.90 17.70 -31.58
CA ILE A 21 -16.67 17.65 -32.84
C ILE A 21 -15.74 17.41 -34.05
N ILE A 22 -14.45 17.75 -33.94
CA ILE A 22 -13.49 17.61 -35.04
C ILE A 22 -13.18 16.12 -35.31
N PRO A 23 -13.48 15.58 -36.51
CA PRO A 23 -13.07 14.23 -36.88
C PRO A 23 -11.55 14.17 -37.05
N LEU A 24 -10.88 13.32 -36.27
CA LEU A 24 -9.42 13.17 -36.25
C LEU A 24 -8.80 12.71 -37.60
N GLY A 25 -9.65 12.28 -38.54
CA GLY A 25 -9.26 11.81 -39.88
C GLY A 25 -9.04 12.91 -40.91
N ASP A 26 -9.62 14.10 -40.73
CA ASP A 26 -9.53 15.21 -41.71
C ASP A 26 -8.40 16.22 -41.37
N LEU A 27 -7.63 15.95 -40.31
CA LEU A 27 -6.55 16.83 -39.83
C LEU A 27 -5.18 16.32 -40.32
N PRO A 28 -4.25 17.23 -40.68
CA PRO A 28 -2.88 16.86 -40.97
C PRO A 28 -2.24 16.15 -39.74
N PRO A 29 -1.32 15.19 -39.95
CA PRO A 29 -0.89 14.23 -38.93
C PRO A 29 -0.31 14.88 -37.65
N HIS A 30 0.36 16.03 -37.79
CA HIS A 30 0.89 16.79 -36.65
C HIS A 30 -0.20 17.43 -35.78
N ARG A 31 -1.30 17.92 -36.39
CA ARG A 31 -2.42 18.52 -35.64
C ARG A 31 -3.28 17.44 -34.98
N SER A 32 -3.45 16.30 -35.64
CA SER A 32 -4.17 15.15 -35.08
C SER A 32 -3.47 14.64 -33.81
N PHE A 33 -2.14 14.58 -33.80
CA PHE A 33 -1.37 14.23 -32.60
C PHE A 33 -1.63 15.21 -31.45
N VAL A 34 -1.48 16.51 -31.67
CA VAL A 34 -1.67 17.54 -30.63
C VAL A 34 -3.10 17.54 -30.09
N VAL A 35 -4.11 17.43 -30.95
CA VAL A 35 -5.52 17.37 -30.54
C VAL A 35 -5.81 16.13 -29.70
N ARG A 36 -5.23 14.98 -30.05
CA ARG A 36 -5.38 13.75 -29.28
C ARG A 36 -4.80 13.87 -27.87
N GLU A 37 -3.58 14.39 -27.75
CA GLU A 37 -2.93 14.58 -26.45
C GLU A 37 -3.74 15.57 -25.59
N ILE A 38 -4.26 16.65 -26.17
CA ILE A 38 -5.13 17.60 -25.44
C ILE A 38 -6.43 16.92 -24.98
N ARG A 39 -7.10 16.11 -25.81
CA ARG A 39 -8.31 15.36 -25.39
C ARG A 39 -8.02 14.42 -24.22
N ILE A 40 -6.89 13.69 -24.27
CA ILE A 40 -6.47 12.78 -23.20
C ILE A 40 -6.24 13.55 -21.91
N LEU A 41 -5.51 14.67 -21.96
CA LEU A 41 -5.27 15.51 -20.78
C LEU A 41 -6.55 16.07 -20.18
N VAL A 42 -7.50 16.50 -21.02
CA VAL A 42 -8.81 17.02 -20.57
C VAL A 42 -9.64 15.92 -19.91
N LEU A 43 -9.72 14.73 -20.51
CA LEU A 43 -10.41 13.59 -19.92
C LEU A 43 -9.76 13.15 -18.61
N ALA A 44 -8.43 13.10 -18.56
CA ALA A 44 -7.70 12.75 -17.36
C ALA A 44 -7.97 13.76 -16.23
N PHE A 45 -7.98 15.06 -16.53
CA PHE A 45 -8.25 16.09 -15.52
C PHE A 45 -9.72 16.11 -15.07
N LYS A 46 -10.65 15.87 -16.01
CA LYS A 46 -12.07 15.73 -15.71
C LYS A 46 -12.31 14.51 -14.81
N GLY A 47 -11.75 13.36 -15.17
CA GLY A 47 -11.78 12.14 -14.36
C GLY A 47 -11.15 12.34 -12.98
N PHE A 48 -9.99 13.02 -12.91
CA PHE A 48 -9.32 13.33 -11.64
C PHE A 48 -10.22 14.10 -10.65
N ARG A 49 -11.02 15.04 -11.17
CA ARG A 49 -11.98 15.81 -10.36
C ARG A 49 -13.24 15.01 -10.03
N GLU A 50 -13.83 14.32 -11.01
CA GLU A 50 -15.04 13.51 -10.82
C GLU A 50 -14.81 12.37 -9.81
N ASP A 51 -13.66 11.72 -9.90
CA ASP A 51 -13.29 10.62 -9.00
C ASP A 51 -12.83 11.09 -7.61
N LYS A 52 -12.77 12.41 -7.37
CA LYS A 52 -12.30 13.02 -6.12
C LYS A 52 -10.95 12.43 -5.66
N ILE A 53 -10.03 12.25 -6.60
CA ILE A 53 -8.76 11.54 -6.36
C ILE A 53 -7.98 12.18 -5.22
N GLN A 54 -7.98 13.51 -5.12
CA GLN A 54 -7.33 14.22 -4.02
C GLN A 54 -7.86 13.82 -2.64
N LEU A 55 -9.18 13.70 -2.50
CA LEU A 55 -9.82 13.30 -1.24
C LEU A 55 -9.49 11.85 -0.89
N ARG A 56 -9.48 10.96 -1.89
CA ARG A 56 -9.11 9.55 -1.71
C ARG A 56 -7.64 9.40 -1.33
N ALA A 57 -6.76 10.13 -2.00
CA ALA A 57 -5.33 10.15 -1.70
C ALA A 57 -5.08 10.66 -0.27
N SER A 58 -5.71 11.78 0.12
CA SER A 58 -5.56 12.31 1.49
C SER A 58 -6.10 11.34 2.54
N ALA A 59 -7.24 10.69 2.27
CA ALA A 59 -7.81 9.69 3.17
C ALA A 59 -6.86 8.49 3.31
N LEU A 60 -6.30 7.99 2.20
CA LEU A 60 -5.34 6.88 2.23
C LEU A 60 -4.09 7.24 3.03
N THR A 61 -3.50 8.43 2.81
CA THR A 61 -2.35 8.90 3.60
C THR A 61 -2.69 8.98 5.09
N PHE A 62 -3.87 9.50 5.44
CA PHE A 62 -4.32 9.57 6.83
C PHE A 62 -4.47 8.17 7.45
N TYR A 63 -5.11 7.24 6.75
CA TYR A 63 -5.26 5.86 7.21
C TYR A 63 -3.93 5.14 7.33
N SER A 64 -2.99 5.35 6.39
CA SER A 64 -1.63 4.81 6.45
C SER A 64 -0.85 5.36 7.65
N LEU A 65 -0.97 6.66 7.96
CA LEU A 65 -0.30 7.24 9.11
C LEU A 65 -0.86 6.69 10.43
N LEU A 66 -2.19 6.59 10.54
CA LEU A 66 -2.83 6.03 11.73
C LEU A 66 -2.54 4.53 11.92
N SER A 67 -2.34 3.78 10.84
CA SER A 67 -2.09 2.33 10.91
C SER A 67 -0.66 1.97 11.31
N ILE A 68 0.29 2.91 11.29
CA ILE A 68 1.68 2.68 11.73
C ILE A 68 1.70 2.15 13.16
N VAL A 69 0.97 2.78 14.09
CA VAL A 69 1.00 2.39 15.51
C VAL A 69 0.47 0.97 15.73
N PRO A 70 -0.73 0.58 15.24
CA PRO A 70 -1.21 -0.80 15.33
C PRO A 70 -0.25 -1.80 14.70
N VAL A 71 0.27 -1.52 13.49
CA VAL A 71 1.20 -2.42 12.79
C VAL A 71 2.48 -2.63 13.59
N MET A 72 3.02 -1.58 14.20
CA MET A 72 4.19 -1.68 15.07
C MET A 72 3.89 -2.50 16.33
N ALA A 73 2.75 -2.25 16.99
CA ALA A 73 2.34 -3.03 18.16
C ALA A 73 2.21 -4.53 17.84
N ILE A 74 1.68 -4.86 16.66
CA ILE A 74 1.59 -6.23 16.14
C ILE A 74 2.98 -6.84 15.94
N ALA A 75 3.87 -6.14 15.23
CA ALA A 75 5.22 -6.62 14.96
C ALA A 75 5.99 -6.89 16.25
N PHE A 76 5.88 -5.98 17.23
CA PHE A 76 6.47 -6.18 18.57
C PHE A 76 5.80 -7.29 19.38
N GLY A 77 4.47 -7.46 19.27
CA GLY A 77 3.76 -8.56 19.92
C GLY A 77 4.24 -9.92 19.41
N ILE A 78 4.38 -10.08 18.09
CA ILE A 78 4.94 -11.29 17.47
C ILE A 78 6.40 -11.47 17.90
N ALA A 79 7.23 -10.43 17.78
CA ALA A 79 8.65 -10.51 18.16
C ALA A 79 8.83 -10.90 19.63
N ARG A 80 8.01 -10.36 20.54
CA ARG A 80 8.01 -10.74 21.96
C ARG A 80 7.58 -12.18 22.17
N GLY A 81 6.60 -12.67 21.41
CA GLY A 81 6.21 -14.08 21.42
C GLY A 81 7.33 -15.05 21.03
N PHE A 82 8.25 -14.61 20.17
CA PHE A 82 9.43 -15.38 19.74
C PHE A 82 10.73 -14.99 20.48
N GLY A 83 10.71 -14.02 21.39
CA GLY A 83 11.89 -13.55 22.14
C GLY A 83 12.86 -12.65 21.36
N PHE A 84 12.44 -12.06 20.23
CA PHE A 84 13.25 -11.20 19.36
C PHE A 84 12.91 -9.70 19.47
N ASP A 85 12.09 -9.29 20.44
CA ASP A 85 11.61 -7.92 20.62
C ASP A 85 12.75 -6.88 20.71
N LYS A 86 13.79 -7.17 21.49
CA LYS A 86 14.96 -6.27 21.63
C LYS A 86 15.78 -6.14 20.35
N ARG A 87 15.89 -7.21 19.57
CA ARG A 87 16.63 -7.20 18.30
C ARG A 87 15.89 -6.38 17.25
N LEU A 88 14.57 -6.56 17.17
CA LEU A 88 13.70 -5.77 16.31
C LEU A 88 13.78 -4.27 16.65
N GLU A 89 13.75 -3.93 17.94
CA GLU A 89 13.93 -2.54 18.40
C GLU A 89 15.25 -1.93 17.93
N SER A 90 16.36 -2.65 18.10
CA SER A 90 17.68 -2.18 17.68
C SER A 90 17.76 -1.98 16.16
N GLU A 91 17.23 -2.90 15.36
CA GLU A 91 17.23 -2.79 13.90
C GLU A 91 16.42 -1.59 13.41
N ILE A 92 15.27 -1.33 14.03
CA ILE A 92 14.45 -0.17 13.72
C ILE A 92 15.19 1.12 14.11
N MET A 93 15.80 1.18 15.29
CA MET A 93 16.56 2.36 15.72
C MET A 93 17.75 2.65 14.80
N ASN A 94 18.43 1.59 14.34
CA ASN A 94 19.56 1.67 13.41
C ASN A 94 19.13 2.11 12.01
N SER A 95 17.95 1.67 11.55
CA SER A 95 17.42 2.05 10.24
C SER A 95 16.95 3.52 10.20
N PHE A 96 16.58 4.09 11.35
CA PHE A 96 16.03 5.45 11.48
C PHE A 96 16.92 6.40 12.30
N GLN A 97 18.25 6.25 12.19
CA GLN A 97 19.23 7.04 12.96
C GLN A 97 19.05 8.57 12.85
N GLY A 98 18.48 9.09 11.76
CA GLY A 98 18.20 10.53 11.59
C GLY A 98 16.88 11.02 12.20
N GLN A 99 16.02 10.14 12.72
CA GLN A 99 14.65 10.45 13.19
C GLN A 99 14.34 9.70 14.50
N GLN A 100 15.34 9.55 15.36
CA GLN A 100 15.24 8.75 16.58
C GLN A 100 14.15 9.24 17.54
N GLU A 101 13.85 10.54 17.57
CA GLU A 101 12.82 11.11 18.45
C GLU A 101 11.40 10.62 18.06
N VAL A 102 11.09 10.63 16.76
CA VAL A 102 9.82 10.11 16.23
C VAL A 102 9.74 8.60 16.47
N MET A 103 10.84 7.89 16.24
CA MET A 103 10.85 6.45 16.42
C MET A 103 10.69 6.06 17.89
N ASN A 104 11.35 6.76 18.81
CA ASN A 104 11.17 6.57 20.24
C ASN A 104 9.72 6.81 20.67
N TYR A 105 9.05 7.82 20.10
CA TYR A 105 7.63 8.06 20.36
C TYR A 105 6.74 6.91 19.86
N VAL A 106 6.97 6.43 18.64
CA VAL A 106 6.23 5.29 18.06
C VAL A 106 6.47 4.01 18.86
N LEU A 107 7.72 3.74 19.24
CA LEU A 107 8.12 2.60 20.06
C LEU A 107 7.51 2.67 21.46
N LYS A 108 7.49 3.85 22.06
CA LYS A 108 6.85 4.08 23.36
C LYS A 108 5.35 3.81 23.28
N ILE A 109 4.65 4.36 22.29
CA ILE A 109 3.22 4.09 22.12
C ILE A 109 2.98 2.59 21.89
N ALA A 110 3.79 1.92 21.06
CA ALA A 110 3.67 0.49 20.82
C ALA A 110 3.88 -0.32 22.12
N ARG A 111 4.86 0.06 22.95
CA ARG A 111 5.09 -0.56 24.27
C ARG A 111 3.95 -0.29 25.24
N ASP A 112 3.49 0.95 25.35
CA ASP A 112 2.39 1.34 26.24
C ASP A 112 1.11 0.59 25.86
N PHE A 113 0.87 0.40 24.55
CA PHE A 113 -0.23 -0.42 24.03
C PHE A 113 -0.08 -1.89 24.46
N LEU A 114 1.11 -2.46 24.40
CA LEU A 114 1.39 -3.84 24.81
C LEU A 114 1.44 -4.02 26.34
N GLN A 115 1.86 -3.01 27.11
CA GLN A 115 1.96 -3.04 28.57
C GLN A 115 0.61 -2.80 29.26
N ASN A 116 -0.24 -1.91 28.73
CA ASN A 116 -1.62 -1.75 29.20
C ASN A 116 -2.53 -2.91 28.77
N THR A 117 -2.05 -3.76 27.86
CA THR A 117 -2.64 -5.06 27.51
C THR A 117 -2.07 -6.16 28.42
N SER A 118 -1.93 -5.89 29.73
CA SER A 118 -1.36 -6.79 30.74
C SER A 118 -2.27 -7.97 31.12
N GLY A 119 -3.34 -8.21 30.36
CA GLY A 119 -4.12 -9.44 30.43
C GLY A 119 -4.00 -10.22 29.13
N VAL A 120 -3.66 -11.51 29.22
CA VAL A 120 -3.76 -12.51 28.14
C VAL A 120 -5.05 -12.32 27.32
N PHE A 121 -6.13 -11.93 27.99
CA PHE A 121 -7.44 -11.61 27.40
C PHE A 121 -7.40 -10.48 26.34
N PHE A 122 -6.79 -9.34 26.64
CA PHE A 122 -6.70 -8.22 25.68
C PHE A 122 -5.71 -8.52 24.55
N GLY A 123 -4.67 -9.32 24.80
CA GLY A 123 -3.75 -9.80 23.77
C GLY A 123 -4.46 -10.71 22.75
N ILE A 124 -5.34 -11.60 23.21
CA ILE A 124 -6.16 -12.46 22.33
C ILE A 124 -7.15 -11.60 21.53
N ILE A 125 -7.78 -10.61 22.15
CA ILE A 125 -8.70 -9.69 21.44
C ILE A 125 -7.95 -8.92 20.34
N GLY A 126 -6.76 -8.39 20.65
CA GLY A 126 -5.89 -7.71 19.68
C GLY A 126 -5.52 -8.63 18.53
N LEU A 127 -5.14 -9.89 18.82
CA LEU A 127 -4.85 -10.90 17.81
C LEU A 127 -6.07 -11.20 16.91
N ILE A 128 -7.27 -11.30 17.48
CA ILE A 128 -8.50 -11.51 16.69
C ILE A 128 -8.77 -10.33 15.76
N ILE A 129 -8.65 -9.09 16.27
CA ILE A 129 -8.85 -7.87 15.47
C ILE A 129 -7.83 -7.77 14.34
N LEU A 130 -6.59 -8.16 14.62
CA LEU A 130 -5.49 -8.20 13.67
C LEU A 130 -5.74 -9.22 12.56
N LEU A 131 -6.05 -10.46 12.93
CA LEU A 131 -6.41 -11.52 11.99
C LEU A 131 -7.57 -11.06 11.12
N TRP A 132 -8.59 -10.45 11.73
CA TRP A 132 -9.73 -9.90 11.00
C TRP A 132 -9.35 -8.77 10.04
N SER A 133 -8.43 -7.89 10.43
CA SER A 133 -7.96 -6.78 9.60
C SER A 133 -7.20 -7.28 8.37
N VAL A 134 -6.29 -8.25 8.54
CA VAL A 134 -5.55 -8.86 7.41
C VAL A 134 -6.51 -9.60 6.48
N MET A 135 -7.47 -10.34 7.04
CA MET A 135 -8.52 -11.01 6.27
C MET A 135 -9.33 -10.03 5.41
N GLN A 136 -9.66 -8.85 5.94
CA GLN A 136 -10.31 -7.80 5.16
C GLN A 136 -9.43 -7.29 4.02
N VAL A 137 -8.15 -7.01 4.28
CA VAL A 137 -7.22 -6.51 3.25
C VAL A 137 -7.12 -7.51 2.08
N LEU A 138 -6.94 -8.80 2.38
CA LEU A 138 -6.87 -9.85 1.37
C LEU A 138 -8.19 -9.99 0.59
N ASP A 139 -9.34 -9.86 1.26
CA ASP A 139 -10.64 -9.89 0.59
C ASP A 139 -10.86 -8.69 -0.34
N HIS A 140 -10.43 -7.49 0.06
CA HIS A 140 -10.49 -6.30 -0.81
C HIS A 140 -9.58 -6.43 -2.03
N ILE A 141 -8.38 -7.01 -1.85
CA ILE A 141 -7.46 -7.31 -2.95
C ILE A 141 -8.11 -8.30 -3.92
N GLU A 142 -8.65 -9.42 -3.42
CA GLU A 142 -9.32 -10.42 -4.27
C GLU A 142 -10.53 -9.82 -4.99
N LYS A 143 -11.36 -9.02 -4.31
CA LYS A 143 -12.51 -8.34 -4.94
C LYS A 143 -12.08 -7.39 -6.05
N SER A 144 -10.99 -6.65 -5.85
CA SER A 144 -10.46 -5.74 -6.88
C SER A 144 -10.01 -6.52 -8.12
N PHE A 145 -9.30 -7.63 -7.91
CA PHE A 145 -8.91 -8.54 -8.97
C PHE A 145 -10.11 -9.19 -9.67
N ASN A 146 -11.08 -9.69 -8.91
CA ASN A 146 -12.32 -10.25 -9.45
C ASN A 146 -13.08 -9.21 -10.28
N HIS A 147 -13.04 -7.93 -9.88
CA HIS A 147 -13.64 -6.85 -10.65
C HIS A 147 -12.88 -6.61 -11.97
N ILE A 148 -11.54 -6.51 -11.93
CA ILE A 148 -10.71 -6.33 -13.13
C ILE A 148 -10.93 -7.48 -14.12
N TRP A 149 -10.99 -8.71 -13.62
CA TRP A 149 -11.19 -9.92 -14.42
C TRP A 149 -12.66 -10.30 -14.64
N GLN A 150 -13.60 -9.45 -14.25
CA GLN A 150 -15.05 -9.64 -14.49
C GLN A 150 -15.60 -10.97 -13.97
N ILE A 151 -15.07 -11.47 -12.86
CA ILE A 151 -15.51 -12.72 -12.21
C ILE A 151 -16.80 -12.45 -11.44
N LYS A 152 -17.91 -13.02 -11.92
CA LYS A 152 -19.26 -12.81 -11.33
C LYS A 152 -19.50 -13.54 -10.00
N ASN A 153 -18.89 -14.71 -9.81
CA ASN A 153 -19.11 -15.54 -8.62
C ASN A 153 -17.82 -15.60 -7.80
N SER A 154 -17.82 -14.93 -6.65
CA SER A 154 -16.74 -15.04 -5.67
C SER A 154 -16.77 -16.40 -4.97
N ARG A 155 -15.60 -16.86 -4.52
CA ARG A 155 -15.44 -18.10 -3.75
C ARG A 155 -16.20 -18.03 -2.41
N PRO A 156 -16.68 -19.16 -1.88
CA PRO A 156 -17.36 -19.20 -0.59
C PRO A 156 -16.42 -18.76 0.54
N TRP A 157 -16.98 -18.05 1.53
CA TRP A 157 -16.21 -17.41 2.60
C TRP A 157 -15.35 -18.38 3.42
N THR A 158 -15.83 -19.60 3.65
CA THR A 158 -15.07 -20.65 4.36
C THR A 158 -13.80 -21.07 3.62
N ARG A 159 -13.85 -21.16 2.29
CA ARG A 159 -12.68 -21.49 1.46
C ARG A 159 -11.68 -20.33 1.44
N LYS A 160 -12.18 -19.09 1.33
CA LYS A 160 -11.35 -17.89 1.46
C LYS A 160 -10.64 -17.84 2.82
N PHE A 161 -11.36 -18.15 3.90
CA PHE A 161 -10.78 -18.20 5.24
C PHE A 161 -9.61 -19.19 5.33
N ALA A 162 -9.80 -20.43 4.85
CA ALA A 162 -8.74 -21.44 4.86
C ALA A 162 -7.54 -21.04 3.98
N ASP A 163 -7.78 -20.54 2.77
CA ASP A 163 -6.73 -20.14 1.83
C ASP A 163 -5.93 -18.95 2.37
N TYR A 164 -6.60 -17.92 2.88
CA TYR A 164 -5.96 -16.72 3.42
C TYR A 164 -5.18 -17.02 4.70
N LEU A 165 -5.74 -17.84 5.60
CA LEU A 165 -5.06 -18.25 6.82
C LEU A 165 -3.81 -19.09 6.51
N SER A 166 -3.91 -19.99 5.53
CA SER A 166 -2.76 -20.78 5.05
C SER A 166 -1.68 -19.86 4.51
N LEU A 167 -2.04 -18.89 3.66
CA LEU A 167 -1.08 -17.92 3.12
C LEU A 167 -0.40 -17.12 4.24
N MET A 168 -1.16 -16.71 5.26
CA MET A 168 -0.64 -15.95 6.40
C MET A 168 0.35 -16.74 7.26
N ILE A 169 0.16 -18.05 7.42
CA ILE A 169 1.06 -18.90 8.21
C ILE A 169 2.25 -19.37 7.39
N PHE A 170 2.01 -19.87 6.17
CA PHE A 170 3.05 -20.48 5.36
C PHE A 170 3.97 -19.43 4.72
N ALA A 171 3.47 -18.28 4.27
CA ALA A 171 4.32 -17.30 3.59
C ALA A 171 5.48 -16.78 4.47
N PRO A 172 5.27 -16.36 5.73
CA PRO A 172 6.38 -15.97 6.61
C PRO A 172 7.35 -17.11 6.88
N VAL A 173 6.83 -18.32 7.11
CA VAL A 173 7.67 -19.51 7.36
C VAL A 173 8.57 -19.78 6.15
N PHE A 174 8.03 -19.75 4.94
CA PHE A 174 8.82 -19.92 3.72
C PHE A 174 9.87 -18.82 3.54
N ILE A 175 9.54 -17.55 3.85
CA ILE A 175 10.50 -16.45 3.78
C ILE A 175 11.65 -16.66 4.76
N VAL A 176 11.35 -17.06 6.00
CA VAL A 176 12.39 -17.33 7.02
C VAL A 176 13.26 -18.51 6.61
N LEU A 177 12.66 -19.59 6.11
CA LEU A 177 13.40 -20.76 5.62
C LEU A 177 14.30 -20.41 4.43
N ALA A 178 13.77 -19.70 3.43
CA ALA A 178 14.55 -19.26 2.28
C ALA A 178 15.71 -18.34 2.68
N SER A 179 15.47 -17.42 3.62
CA SER A 179 16.50 -16.53 4.16
C SER A 179 17.58 -17.32 4.91
N SER A 180 17.17 -18.30 5.72
CA SER A 180 18.09 -19.17 6.48
C SER A 180 18.97 -20.00 5.55
N PHE A 181 18.37 -20.53 4.47
CA PHE A 181 19.09 -21.28 3.45
C PHE A 181 20.10 -20.40 2.70
N THR A 182 19.71 -19.17 2.36
CA THR A 182 20.61 -18.19 1.74
C THR A 182 21.81 -17.89 2.63
N VAL A 183 21.58 -17.64 3.91
CA VAL A 183 22.67 -17.41 4.89
C VAL A 183 23.60 -18.61 5.00
N TYR A 184 23.05 -19.84 5.04
CA TYR A 184 23.85 -21.05 5.07
C TYR A 184 24.76 -21.19 3.85
N ILE A 185 24.23 -20.92 2.64
CA ILE A 185 25.03 -21.00 1.41
C ILE A 185 26.13 -19.93 1.42
N THR A 186 25.81 -18.67 1.71
CA THR A 186 26.82 -17.59 1.74
C THR A 186 27.92 -17.91 2.76
N THR A 187 27.55 -18.38 3.94
CA THR A 187 28.52 -18.75 4.99
C THR A 187 29.38 -19.94 4.58
N SER A 188 28.82 -20.91 3.84
CA SER A 188 29.58 -22.06 3.34
C SER A 188 30.57 -21.66 2.24
N VAL A 189 30.18 -20.71 1.37
CA VAL A 189 31.05 -20.17 0.31
C VAL A 189 32.19 -19.34 0.89
N ASP A 190 31.90 -18.48 1.88
CA ASP A 190 32.92 -17.66 2.55
C ASP A 190 33.95 -18.51 3.30
N ASN A 191 33.52 -19.58 3.98
CA ASN A 191 34.43 -20.52 4.66
C ASN A 191 35.34 -21.32 3.70
N ILE A 192 34.93 -21.50 2.44
CA ILE A 192 35.74 -22.17 1.43
C ILE A 192 36.73 -21.19 0.80
N SER A 193 36.35 -19.92 0.62
CA SER A 193 37.24 -18.89 0.08
C SER A 193 38.35 -18.51 1.06
N GLU A 194 38.12 -18.55 2.36
CA GLU A 194 39.17 -18.36 3.39
C GLU A 194 40.18 -19.53 3.47
N LYS A 195 39.84 -20.71 2.92
CA LYS A 195 40.69 -21.91 2.95
C LYS A 195 41.53 -22.12 1.69
N VAL A 196 41.31 -21.32 0.64
CA VAL A 196 42.07 -21.34 -0.63
C VAL A 196 43.05 -20.18 -0.66
#